data_AF-A0AAU4E361-F1
#
_entry.id   AF-A0AAU4E361-F1
#
_cell.length_a   1.000
_cell.length_b   1.000
_cell.length_c   1.000
_cell.angle_alpha   90.00
_cell.angle_beta   90.00
_cell.angle_gamma   90.00
#
_symmetry.space_group_name_H-M   'P 1'
#
loop_
_entity.id
_entity.type
_entity.pdbx_description
1 polymer ?
#
loop_
_entity_poly.entity_id
_entity_poly.type
_entity_poly.pdbx_seq_one_letter_code
_entity_poly.pdbx_strand_id
1 'polypeptide(L)'
;MSPVSRARKKAPQPVTHSVTGLFKDVLNDFSAMGADPAPVDVELLASEVLGQFHDVPLEEGEETLGLELIAFAQRKITPGAAALLAALAVVAETDVERKAADAGLETVLGRGIPAPPWAGGLGRVTAGECWRTGDVYGDESSLLIVFGHGDQVHGLLALLDFTEGGRVRDLVVIDQPGEVLKEMREQAEADPELVVLEPVDPADAHRLIADGLDTTDRLDEADVSEDYARFHAVALTWCRALPEPSLVPEVAEWSDTERAAVVEQFAVASGEDADAARAIGGLLLEHGLRTDPANPLRVGPEKLARFLEGLLGEEYELDAEHEEAVEPVVLAWAQWAAGREGLTETATAALEEAVAEYLGEYNDEDDSPLERYFGDVGDLSPSELADALERRMFAVPSLTAEIGDEEVDLDPADPEQRRALVIAEADEDEEEERLVLRATVVDQLWDDEPVEAWQAVQRLQEGELDRVEIFDRLIDALESTLLESEEALEYDADGYLEALAELS
;
A
#
# COMPACT_ATOMS: atom_id res chain seq x y z
N MET A 1 28.38 20.88 47.35
CA MET A 1 28.22 19.42 47.23
C MET A 1 27.00 19.21 46.35
N SER A 2 27.10 19.56 45.08
CA SER A 2 27.45 18.68 43.94
C SER A 2 26.16 18.22 43.23
N PRO A 3 26.00 18.53 41.94
CA PRO A 3 24.80 18.20 41.18
C PRO A 3 24.83 16.73 40.78
N VAL A 4 23.68 16.05 40.92
CA VAL A 4 23.48 14.70 40.37
C VAL A 4 23.02 14.88 38.93
N SER A 5 23.96 14.72 38.00
CA SER A 5 23.70 14.60 36.57
C SER A 5 22.85 13.35 36.31
N ARG A 6 21.59 13.56 35.91
CA ARG A 6 20.78 12.56 35.21
C ARG A 6 21.51 12.20 33.92
N ALA A 7 21.97 10.95 33.83
CA ALA A 7 22.54 10.40 32.60
C ALA A 7 21.45 10.39 31.52
N ARG A 8 21.66 11.18 30.46
CA ARG A 8 20.88 11.13 29.22
C ARG A 8 20.96 9.70 28.70
N LYS A 9 19.81 9.00 28.67
CA LYS A 9 19.68 7.69 28.02
C LYS A 9 19.96 7.94 26.54
N LYS A 10 21.09 7.44 26.06
CA LYS A 10 21.50 7.58 24.65
C LYS A 10 20.46 6.80 23.83
N ALA A 11 19.80 7.47 22.89
CA ALA A 11 18.98 6.79 21.89
C ALA A 11 19.82 5.69 21.21
N PRO A 12 19.24 4.51 20.93
CA PRO A 12 19.96 3.48 20.19
C PRO A 12 20.35 4.07 18.83
N GLN A 13 21.65 4.03 18.52
CA GLN A 13 22.10 4.36 17.17
C GLN A 13 21.65 3.23 16.25
N PRO A 14 21.15 3.53 15.03
CA PRO A 14 20.88 2.51 14.04
C PRO A 14 22.18 1.75 13.77
N VAL A 15 22.15 0.43 13.95
CA VAL A 15 23.31 -0.43 13.70
C VAL A 15 23.37 -0.62 12.19
N THR A 16 24.16 0.20 11.49
CA THR A 16 24.49 -0.06 10.09
C THR A 16 25.37 -1.33 10.06
N HIS A 17 24.79 -2.50 9.86
CA HIS A 17 25.56 -3.72 9.65
C HIS A 17 26.32 -3.57 8.32
N SER A 18 27.65 -3.60 8.33
CA SER A 18 28.41 -3.79 7.08
C SER A 18 28.00 -5.13 6.46
N VAL A 19 27.92 -5.25 5.12
CA VAL A 19 27.61 -6.50 4.40
C VAL A 19 28.43 -7.70 4.91
N THR A 20 29.72 -7.49 5.19
CA THR A 20 30.59 -8.54 5.77
C THR A 20 30.22 -8.95 7.20
N GLY A 21 29.61 -8.05 7.97
CA GLY A 21 29.06 -8.33 9.30
C GLY A 21 27.84 -9.24 9.18
N LEU A 22 26.90 -8.86 8.33
CA LEU A 22 25.71 -9.65 8.03
C LEU A 22 26.06 -11.08 7.57
N PHE A 23 27.00 -11.22 6.64
CA PHE A 23 27.44 -12.56 6.19
C PHE A 23 28.06 -13.42 7.32
N LYS A 24 28.65 -12.81 8.35
CA LYS A 24 29.13 -13.57 9.52
C LYS A 24 27.99 -14.00 10.41
N ASP A 25 26.99 -13.15 10.57
CA ASP A 25 25.80 -13.43 11.38
C ASP A 25 25.05 -14.63 10.77
N VAL A 26 24.80 -14.60 9.45
CA VAL A 26 24.26 -15.76 8.70
C VAL A 26 25.04 -17.05 8.96
N LEU A 27 26.37 -17.04 8.86
CA LEU A 27 27.17 -18.24 9.13
C LEU A 27 27.09 -18.72 10.59
N ASN A 28 26.89 -17.81 11.54
CA ASN A 28 26.69 -18.16 12.94
C ASN A 28 25.33 -18.82 13.15
N ASP A 29 24.28 -18.33 12.50
CA ASP A 29 22.92 -18.91 12.58
C ASP A 29 22.90 -20.33 12.03
N PHE A 30 23.53 -20.55 10.86
CA PHE A 30 23.69 -21.89 10.31
C PHE A 30 24.56 -22.81 11.18
N SER A 31 25.50 -22.24 11.95
CA SER A 31 26.27 -23.02 12.92
C SER A 31 25.46 -23.36 14.17
N ALA A 32 24.49 -22.53 14.54
CA ALA A 32 23.67 -22.67 15.73
C ALA A 32 22.61 -23.77 15.61
N MET A 33 22.19 -24.14 14.39
CA MET A 33 21.26 -25.26 14.12
C MET A 33 21.75 -26.63 14.62
N GLY A 34 23.05 -26.77 14.87
CA GLY A 34 23.63 -28.01 15.41
C GLY A 34 23.84 -29.08 14.33
N ALA A 35 23.94 -30.34 14.78
CA ALA A 35 24.41 -31.44 13.93
C ALA A 35 23.29 -32.17 13.16
N ASP A 36 22.05 -32.08 13.61
CA ASP A 36 20.91 -32.85 13.09
C ASP A 36 19.59 -32.04 13.12
N PRO A 37 19.54 -30.83 12.53
CA PRO A 37 18.29 -30.09 12.33
C PRO A 37 17.33 -30.84 11.41
N ALA A 38 16.03 -30.54 11.52
CA ALA A 38 15.09 -30.99 10.50
C ALA A 38 15.41 -30.26 9.17
N PRO A 39 15.36 -30.93 8.01
CA PRO A 39 15.67 -30.27 6.74
C PRO A 39 14.78 -29.05 6.46
N VAL A 40 13.51 -29.09 6.89
CA VAL A 40 12.59 -27.95 6.79
C VAL A 40 13.10 -26.71 7.52
N ASP A 41 13.65 -26.85 8.74
CA ASP A 41 14.19 -25.71 9.50
C ASP A 41 15.35 -25.04 8.75
N VAL A 42 16.16 -25.85 8.06
CA VAL A 42 17.28 -25.36 7.24
C VAL A 42 16.76 -24.64 5.99
N GLU A 43 15.73 -25.17 5.35
CA GLU A 43 15.09 -24.57 4.18
C GLU A 43 14.48 -23.20 4.53
N LEU A 44 13.77 -23.12 5.66
CA LEU A 44 13.18 -21.87 6.15
C LEU A 44 14.24 -20.83 6.53
N LEU A 45 15.30 -21.23 7.24
CA LEU A 45 16.40 -20.32 7.55
C LEU A 45 17.10 -19.82 6.27
N ALA A 46 17.31 -20.68 5.28
CA ALA A 46 17.91 -20.28 4.01
C ALA A 46 17.02 -19.30 3.23
N SER A 47 15.70 -19.54 3.24
CA SER A 47 14.74 -18.63 2.62
C SER A 47 14.70 -17.28 3.33
N GLU A 48 14.66 -17.26 4.67
CA GLU A 48 14.70 -16.03 5.45
C GLU A 48 15.97 -15.20 5.18
N VAL A 49 17.12 -15.87 5.03
CA VAL A 49 18.36 -15.20 4.66
C VAL A 49 18.31 -14.60 3.26
N LEU A 50 17.68 -15.28 2.29
CA LEU A 50 17.52 -14.76 0.93
C LEU A 50 16.52 -13.60 0.90
N GLY A 51 15.44 -13.68 1.68
CA GLY A 51 14.43 -12.63 1.82
C GLY A 51 14.99 -11.30 2.31
N GLN A 52 16.02 -11.32 3.17
CA GLN A 52 16.73 -10.10 3.60
C GLN A 52 17.40 -9.33 2.45
N PHE A 53 17.54 -9.96 1.28
CA PHE A 53 18.16 -9.38 0.09
C PHE A 53 17.17 -9.17 -1.06
N HIS A 54 15.89 -9.50 -0.88
CA HIS A 54 14.89 -9.50 -1.95
C HIS A 54 14.71 -8.10 -2.56
N ASP A 55 14.49 -7.10 -1.72
CA ASP A 55 14.25 -5.71 -2.16
C ASP A 55 15.54 -4.89 -2.37
N VAL A 56 16.72 -5.52 -2.41
CA VAL A 56 17.96 -4.77 -2.60
C VAL A 56 18.18 -4.55 -4.10
N PRO A 57 18.04 -3.30 -4.60
CA PRO A 57 18.21 -3.01 -6.02
C PRO A 57 19.64 -3.30 -6.45
N LEU A 58 19.80 -3.92 -7.61
CA LEU A 58 21.10 -4.23 -8.20
C LEU A 58 21.45 -3.16 -9.23
N GLU A 59 22.63 -2.55 -9.09
CA GLU A 59 23.17 -1.68 -10.15
C GLU A 59 23.65 -2.51 -11.36
N GLU A 60 23.62 -1.93 -12.56
CA GLU A 60 24.07 -2.61 -13.78
C GLU A 60 25.52 -3.13 -13.65
N GLY A 61 25.66 -4.46 -13.63
CA GLY A 61 26.97 -5.14 -13.60
C GLY A 61 27.45 -5.55 -12.21
N GLU A 62 26.64 -5.35 -11.16
CA GLU A 62 26.90 -5.91 -9.83
C GLU A 62 26.47 -7.39 -9.73
N GLU A 63 27.17 -8.15 -8.89
CA GLU A 63 26.75 -9.52 -8.55
C GLU A 63 25.62 -9.46 -7.52
N THR A 64 24.67 -10.41 -7.58
CA THR A 64 23.63 -10.50 -6.54
C THR A 64 24.29 -10.68 -5.17
N LEU A 65 23.71 -10.10 -4.11
CA LEU A 65 24.19 -10.31 -2.74
C LEU A 65 24.23 -11.81 -2.36
N GLY A 66 23.36 -12.62 -2.97
CA GLY A 66 23.41 -14.08 -2.90
C GLY A 66 24.73 -14.69 -3.40
N LEU A 67 25.20 -14.27 -4.58
CA LEU A 67 26.50 -14.73 -5.11
C LEU A 67 27.67 -14.26 -4.25
N GLU A 68 27.63 -13.04 -3.72
CA GLU A 68 28.65 -12.54 -2.80
C GLU A 68 28.69 -13.35 -1.49
N LEU A 69 27.53 -13.67 -0.93
CA LEU A 69 27.38 -14.51 0.26
C LEU A 69 27.95 -15.92 0.01
N ILE A 70 27.65 -16.53 -1.13
CA ILE A 70 28.20 -17.82 -1.56
C ILE A 70 29.72 -17.76 -1.64
N ALA A 71 30.27 -16.74 -2.32
CA ALA A 71 31.72 -16.55 -2.44
C ALA A 71 32.38 -16.29 -1.07
N PHE A 72 31.70 -15.60 -0.17
CA PHE A 72 32.13 -15.42 1.21
C PHE A 72 32.18 -16.74 1.98
N ALA A 73 31.11 -17.53 1.93
CA ALA A 73 31.01 -18.82 2.60
C ALA A 73 32.06 -19.83 2.09
N GLN A 74 32.29 -19.89 0.78
CA GLN A 74 33.30 -20.78 0.17
C GLN A 74 34.74 -20.54 0.70
N ARG A 75 35.03 -19.31 1.15
CA ARG A 75 36.34 -18.96 1.73
C ARG A 75 36.48 -19.41 3.19
N LYS A 76 35.39 -19.78 3.86
CA LYS A 76 35.40 -20.24 5.25
C LYS A 76 35.54 -21.75 5.33
N ILE A 77 36.29 -22.23 6.31
CA ILE A 77 36.51 -23.66 6.57
C ILE A 77 35.78 -24.00 7.88
N THR A 78 34.45 -23.87 7.86
CA THR A 78 33.60 -24.07 9.04
C THR A 78 32.38 -24.92 8.69
N PRO A 79 31.80 -25.65 9.67
CA PRO A 79 30.55 -26.38 9.47
C PRO A 79 29.38 -25.50 9.03
N GLY A 80 29.24 -24.29 9.61
CA GLY A 80 28.18 -23.35 9.20
C GLY A 80 28.27 -22.91 7.74
N ALA A 81 29.49 -22.78 7.20
CA ALA A 81 29.65 -22.49 5.77
C ALA A 81 29.25 -23.67 4.89
N ALA A 82 29.57 -24.90 5.28
CA ALA A 82 29.09 -26.08 4.58
C ALA A 82 27.56 -26.24 4.68
N ALA A 83 26.96 -25.89 5.82
CA ALA A 83 25.51 -25.92 6.02
C ALA A 83 24.79 -24.89 5.13
N LEU A 84 25.24 -23.63 5.15
CA LEU A 84 24.69 -22.58 4.29
C LEU A 84 24.81 -22.94 2.80
N LEU A 85 26.00 -23.36 2.35
CA LEU A 85 26.20 -23.71 0.94
C LEU A 85 25.38 -24.94 0.51
N ALA A 86 25.19 -25.91 1.40
CA ALA A 86 24.29 -27.05 1.14
C ALA A 86 22.83 -26.61 1.03
N ALA A 87 22.39 -25.67 1.87
CA ALA A 87 21.04 -25.11 1.79
C ALA A 87 20.83 -24.30 0.51
N LEU A 88 21.73 -23.36 0.20
CA LEU A 88 21.66 -22.52 -1.00
C LEU A 88 21.80 -23.30 -2.31
N ALA A 89 22.49 -24.46 -2.31
CA ALA A 89 22.52 -25.34 -3.48
C ALA A 89 21.13 -25.88 -3.87
N VAL A 90 20.16 -25.83 -2.95
CA VAL A 90 18.78 -26.29 -3.15
C VAL A 90 17.79 -25.12 -3.18
N VAL A 91 17.88 -24.23 -2.19
CA VAL A 91 16.86 -23.20 -1.92
C VAL A 91 17.04 -21.92 -2.72
N ALA A 92 18.27 -21.60 -3.15
CA ALA A 92 18.49 -20.37 -3.91
C ALA A 92 17.58 -20.31 -5.14
N GLU A 93 17.09 -19.11 -5.44
CA GLU A 93 16.02 -18.88 -6.41
C GLU A 93 16.52 -19.12 -7.84
N THR A 94 17.74 -18.66 -8.13
CA THR A 94 18.32 -18.80 -9.46
C THR A 94 19.13 -20.09 -9.63
N ASP A 95 19.09 -20.59 -10.86
CA ASP A 95 19.89 -21.73 -11.29
C ASP A 95 21.40 -21.48 -11.20
N VAL A 96 21.81 -20.21 -11.29
CA VAL A 96 23.20 -19.75 -11.22
C VAL A 96 23.71 -19.83 -9.78
N GLU A 97 22.95 -19.30 -8.82
CA GLU A 97 23.30 -19.34 -7.39
C GLU A 97 23.32 -20.77 -6.86
N ARG A 98 22.35 -21.62 -7.23
CA ARG A 98 22.35 -23.03 -6.83
C ARG A 98 23.62 -23.75 -7.27
N LYS A 99 24.04 -23.56 -8.53
CA LYS A 99 25.28 -24.15 -9.07
C LYS A 99 26.53 -23.57 -8.42
N ALA A 100 26.56 -22.28 -8.13
CA ALA A 100 27.66 -21.64 -7.44
C ALA A 100 27.80 -22.13 -6.00
N ALA A 101 26.68 -22.30 -5.30
CA ALA A 101 26.62 -22.82 -3.93
C ALA A 101 27.09 -24.29 -3.88
N ASP A 102 26.67 -25.12 -4.83
CA ASP A 102 27.13 -26.51 -4.96
C ASP A 102 28.66 -26.60 -5.18
N ALA A 103 29.21 -25.83 -6.13
CA ALA A 103 30.66 -25.76 -6.35
C ALA A 103 31.41 -25.18 -5.12
N GLY A 104 30.79 -24.23 -4.43
CA GLY A 104 31.29 -23.68 -3.17
C GLY A 104 31.34 -24.75 -2.08
N LEU A 105 30.29 -25.56 -1.95
CA LEU A 105 30.21 -26.67 -1.01
C LEU A 105 31.31 -27.69 -1.30
N GLU A 106 31.47 -28.14 -2.54
CA GLU A 106 32.54 -29.06 -2.93
C GLU A 106 33.93 -28.55 -2.51
N THR A 107 34.17 -27.25 -2.66
CA THR A 107 35.42 -26.60 -2.24
C THR A 107 35.63 -26.69 -0.73
N VAL A 108 34.61 -26.42 0.08
CA VAL A 108 34.68 -26.46 1.55
C VAL A 108 34.88 -27.90 2.04
N LEU A 109 34.16 -28.86 1.44
CA LEU A 109 34.31 -30.29 1.75
C LEU A 109 35.71 -30.81 1.40
N GLY A 110 36.26 -30.40 0.26
CA GLY A 110 37.62 -30.73 -0.16
C GLY A 110 38.72 -30.23 0.79
N ARG A 111 38.40 -29.26 1.67
CA ARG A 111 39.30 -28.74 2.71
C ARG A 111 39.16 -29.47 4.07
N GLY A 112 38.36 -30.53 4.13
CA GLY A 112 38.25 -31.42 5.29
C GLY A 112 37.07 -31.14 6.22
N ILE A 113 36.13 -30.28 5.83
CA ILE A 113 34.84 -30.15 6.51
C ILE A 113 33.93 -31.32 6.07
N PRO A 114 33.28 -32.04 7.01
CA PRO A 114 32.35 -33.11 6.64
C PRO A 114 31.08 -32.54 6.01
N ALA A 115 30.48 -33.31 5.09
CA ALA A 115 29.19 -32.98 4.52
C ALA A 115 28.09 -33.02 5.59
N PRO A 116 27.15 -32.07 5.63
CA PRO A 116 26.02 -32.14 6.54
C PRO A 116 25.18 -33.41 6.23
N PRO A 117 24.87 -34.25 7.22
CA PRO A 117 24.19 -35.52 7.00
C PRO A 117 22.75 -35.35 6.47
N TRP A 118 22.11 -34.24 6.83
CA TRP A 118 20.75 -33.87 6.42
C TRP A 118 20.67 -33.23 5.02
N ALA A 119 21.81 -32.86 4.41
CA ALA A 119 21.82 -32.11 3.13
C ALA A 119 21.08 -32.86 2.01
N GLY A 120 21.14 -34.19 2.01
CA GLY A 120 20.44 -35.01 1.02
C GLY A 120 18.91 -35.00 1.15
N GLY A 121 18.36 -34.51 2.27
CA GLY A 121 16.91 -34.40 2.53
C GLY A 121 16.31 -33.05 2.13
N LEU A 122 17.12 -32.04 1.84
CA LEU A 122 16.65 -30.72 1.46
C LEU A 122 15.84 -30.74 0.16
N GLY A 123 14.77 -29.97 0.10
CA GLY A 123 13.89 -29.82 -1.05
C GLY A 123 13.14 -31.11 -1.42
N ARG A 124 13.23 -32.17 -0.59
CA ARG A 124 12.54 -33.44 -0.82
C ARG A 124 11.16 -33.43 -0.16
N VAL A 125 10.28 -32.62 -0.70
CA VAL A 125 8.87 -32.59 -0.31
C VAL A 125 8.01 -33.43 -1.26
N THR A 126 6.85 -33.89 -0.77
CA THR A 126 5.82 -34.53 -1.60
C THR A 126 4.58 -33.66 -1.58
N ALA A 127 4.14 -33.19 -2.74
CA ALA A 127 2.90 -32.42 -2.84
C ALA A 127 1.69 -33.29 -2.46
N GLY A 128 0.81 -32.72 -1.63
CA GLY A 128 -0.43 -33.29 -1.15
C GLY A 128 -1.65 -32.60 -1.75
N GLU A 129 -2.68 -32.39 -0.92
CA GLU A 129 -3.90 -31.72 -1.32
C GLU A 129 -3.67 -30.21 -1.51
N CYS A 130 -4.35 -29.63 -2.50
CA CYS A 130 -4.37 -28.19 -2.75
C CYS A 130 -5.82 -27.69 -2.59
N TRP A 131 -5.99 -26.58 -1.91
CA TRP A 131 -7.29 -25.98 -1.62
C TRP A 131 -7.25 -24.49 -1.88
N ARG A 132 -8.34 -23.93 -2.38
CA ARG A 132 -8.51 -22.49 -2.58
C ARG A 132 -9.78 -22.04 -1.90
N THR A 133 -9.68 -20.98 -1.12
CA THR A 133 -10.84 -20.21 -0.67
C THR A 133 -10.78 -18.83 -1.29
N GLY A 134 -11.90 -18.32 -1.77
CA GLY A 134 -11.98 -16.98 -2.35
C GLY A 134 -13.38 -16.42 -2.23
N ASP A 135 -13.51 -15.12 -2.47
CA ASP A 135 -14.82 -14.51 -2.60
C ASP A 135 -15.53 -14.99 -3.88
N VAL A 136 -16.86 -14.86 -3.92
CA VAL A 136 -17.67 -15.24 -5.08
C VAL A 136 -17.47 -14.35 -6.32
N TYR A 137 -16.85 -13.18 -6.15
CA TYR A 137 -16.55 -12.22 -7.21
C TYR A 137 -15.24 -12.58 -7.95
N GLY A 138 -14.39 -13.37 -7.30
CA GLY A 138 -13.08 -13.80 -7.77
C GLY A 138 -11.99 -12.73 -7.65
N ASP A 139 -12.17 -11.72 -6.80
CA ASP A 139 -11.19 -10.64 -6.61
C ASP A 139 -9.94 -11.17 -5.92
N GLU A 140 -10.11 -11.90 -4.82
CA GLU A 140 -9.03 -12.46 -4.04
C GLU A 140 -9.24 -13.94 -3.75
N SER A 141 -8.13 -14.64 -3.50
CA SER A 141 -8.21 -15.99 -2.97
C SER A 141 -7.00 -16.40 -2.17
N SER A 142 -7.20 -17.14 -1.09
CA SER A 142 -6.14 -17.86 -0.39
C SER A 142 -5.96 -19.26 -0.98
N LEU A 143 -4.75 -19.56 -1.46
CA LEU A 143 -4.31 -20.86 -1.97
C LEU A 143 -3.47 -21.58 -0.92
N LEU A 144 -3.94 -22.74 -0.45
CA LEU A 144 -3.21 -23.63 0.44
C LEU A 144 -2.70 -24.86 -0.31
N ILE A 145 -1.39 -25.06 -0.32
CA ILE A 145 -0.72 -26.23 -0.89
C ILE A 145 -0.08 -27.03 0.25
N VAL A 146 -0.52 -28.26 0.45
CA VAL A 146 0.01 -29.13 1.52
C VAL A 146 1.24 -29.91 1.02
N PHE A 147 2.31 -29.91 1.79
CA PHE A 147 3.54 -30.64 1.50
C PHE A 147 3.91 -31.60 2.62
N GLY A 148 4.26 -32.84 2.27
CA GLY A 148 4.81 -33.82 3.19
C GLY A 148 6.34 -33.75 3.25
N HIS A 149 6.89 -33.67 4.46
CA HIS A 149 8.33 -33.69 4.77
C HIS A 149 8.65 -34.88 5.69
N GLY A 150 8.88 -36.05 5.09
CA GLY A 150 8.99 -37.30 5.85
C GLY A 150 7.71 -37.63 6.63
N ASP A 151 7.77 -37.58 7.96
CA ASP A 151 6.61 -37.80 8.85
C ASP A 151 5.90 -36.49 9.25
N GLN A 152 6.42 -35.34 8.83
CA GLN A 152 5.86 -34.01 9.08
C GLN A 152 5.08 -33.52 7.85
N VAL A 153 4.17 -32.57 8.09
CA VAL A 153 3.35 -31.96 7.05
C VAL A 153 3.35 -30.46 7.28
N HIS A 154 3.60 -29.68 6.23
CA HIS A 154 3.55 -28.22 6.22
C HIS A 154 2.61 -27.74 5.12
N GLY A 155 2.06 -26.54 5.27
CA GLY A 155 1.31 -25.84 4.24
C GLY A 155 2.12 -24.68 3.69
N LEU A 156 1.98 -24.42 2.40
CA LEU A 156 2.27 -23.11 1.83
C LEU A 156 0.93 -22.41 1.62
N LEU A 157 0.71 -21.29 2.29
CA LEU A 157 -0.50 -20.47 2.15
C LEU A 157 -0.11 -19.17 1.43
N ALA A 158 -0.80 -18.85 0.36
CA ALA A 158 -0.59 -17.64 -0.41
C ALA A 158 -1.91 -16.87 -0.60
N LEU A 159 -1.90 -15.56 -0.42
CA LEU A 159 -3.00 -14.67 -0.77
C LEU A 159 -2.79 -14.16 -2.20
N LEU A 160 -3.71 -14.48 -3.10
CA LEU A 160 -3.70 -14.10 -4.51
C LEU A 160 -4.70 -12.98 -4.77
N ASP A 161 -4.27 -11.95 -5.50
CA ASP A 161 -5.09 -10.80 -5.91
C ASP A 161 -5.24 -10.80 -7.44
N PHE A 162 -6.46 -11.05 -7.92
CA PHE A 162 -6.83 -11.11 -9.34
C PHE A 162 -7.35 -9.78 -9.89
N THR A 163 -7.40 -8.73 -9.08
CA THR A 163 -7.59 -7.36 -9.57
C THR A 163 -6.33 -6.83 -10.24
N GLU A 164 -5.18 -7.43 -9.95
CA GLU A 164 -3.87 -7.07 -10.50
C GLU A 164 -3.14 -8.28 -11.11
N GLY A 165 -3.84 -9.04 -11.95
CA GLY A 165 -3.23 -10.12 -12.74
C GLY A 165 -2.94 -11.42 -11.98
N GLY A 166 -3.48 -11.59 -10.77
CA GLY A 166 -3.32 -12.81 -9.98
C GLY A 166 -2.04 -12.85 -9.15
N ARG A 167 -1.49 -11.68 -8.78
CA ARG A 167 -0.25 -11.55 -8.00
C ARG A 167 -0.39 -12.15 -6.60
N VAL A 168 0.72 -12.46 -5.94
CA VAL A 168 0.75 -12.93 -4.54
C VAL A 168 1.02 -11.73 -3.62
N ARG A 169 0.08 -11.40 -2.73
CA ARG A 169 0.24 -10.30 -1.74
C ARG A 169 0.81 -10.76 -0.40
N ASP A 170 0.57 -12.02 -0.05
CA ASP A 170 1.09 -12.61 1.18
C ASP A 170 1.46 -14.07 0.93
N LEU A 171 2.50 -14.55 1.60
CA LEU A 171 3.05 -15.88 1.43
C LEU A 171 3.63 -16.37 2.75
N VAL A 172 3.07 -17.45 3.30
CA VAL A 172 3.48 -17.97 4.60
C VAL A 172 3.59 -19.50 4.59
N VAL A 173 4.53 -20.01 5.39
CA VAL A 173 4.62 -21.44 5.68
C VAL A 173 3.88 -21.76 6.98
N ILE A 174 3.00 -22.76 6.92
CA ILE A 174 2.11 -23.18 8.00
C ILE A 174 2.56 -24.55 8.54
N ASP A 175 2.77 -24.65 9.86
CA ASP A 175 3.14 -25.91 10.52
C ASP A 175 1.98 -26.91 10.66
N GLN A 176 0.74 -26.40 10.73
CA GLN A 176 -0.47 -27.20 10.94
C GLN A 176 -1.52 -26.90 9.85
N PRO A 177 -1.26 -27.29 8.59
CA PRO A 177 -2.16 -26.97 7.47
C PRO A 177 -3.57 -27.56 7.64
N GLY A 178 -3.72 -28.61 8.45
CA GLY A 178 -5.03 -29.19 8.77
C GLY A 178 -5.93 -28.26 9.60
N GLU A 179 -5.37 -27.43 10.48
CA GLU A 179 -6.15 -26.45 11.24
C GLU A 179 -6.55 -25.26 10.35
N VAL A 180 -5.63 -24.74 9.54
CA VAL A 180 -5.94 -23.69 8.54
C VAL A 180 -7.03 -24.15 7.58
N LEU A 181 -6.93 -25.37 7.04
CA LEU A 181 -7.96 -25.92 6.16
C LEU A 181 -9.32 -26.09 6.87
N LYS A 182 -9.31 -26.33 8.18
CA LYS A 182 -10.54 -26.40 8.96
C LYS A 182 -11.15 -25.00 9.14
N GLU A 183 -10.34 -23.98 9.41
CA GLU A 183 -10.78 -22.58 9.47
C GLU A 183 -11.34 -22.10 8.13
N MET A 184 -10.67 -22.40 7.01
CA MET A 184 -11.19 -22.11 5.66
C MET A 184 -12.56 -22.74 5.41
N ARG A 185 -12.78 -23.99 5.89
CA ARG A 185 -14.10 -24.65 5.81
C ARG A 185 -15.14 -23.96 6.67
N GLU A 186 -14.79 -23.63 7.91
CA GLU A 186 -15.71 -22.96 8.83
C GLU A 186 -16.13 -21.59 8.29
N GLN A 187 -15.21 -20.84 7.65
CA GLN A 187 -15.51 -19.57 6.99
C GLN A 187 -16.46 -19.75 5.80
N ALA A 188 -16.17 -20.68 4.89
CA ALA A 188 -17.04 -20.96 3.73
C ALA A 188 -18.41 -21.52 4.13
N GLU A 189 -18.51 -22.24 5.26
CA GLU A 189 -19.79 -22.72 5.80
C GLU A 189 -20.59 -21.61 6.52
N ALA A 190 -19.89 -20.62 7.10
CA ALA A 190 -20.53 -19.47 7.75
C ALA A 190 -21.14 -18.52 6.72
N ASP A 191 -20.48 -18.34 5.56
CA ASP A 191 -20.94 -17.46 4.50
C ASP A 191 -20.86 -18.11 3.09
N PRO A 192 -21.73 -19.11 2.81
CA PRO A 192 -21.69 -19.86 1.56
C PRO A 192 -22.17 -19.07 0.33
N GLU A 193 -22.71 -17.86 0.53
CA GLU A 193 -23.12 -16.96 -0.55
C GLU A 193 -22.04 -15.95 -0.93
N LEU A 194 -21.04 -15.72 -0.07
CA LEU A 194 -19.93 -14.81 -0.32
C LEU A 194 -18.57 -15.50 -0.44
N VAL A 195 -18.39 -16.69 0.15
CA VAL A 195 -17.10 -17.39 0.19
C VAL A 195 -17.22 -18.79 -0.40
N VAL A 196 -16.31 -19.13 -1.31
CA VAL A 196 -16.22 -20.45 -1.95
C VAL A 196 -14.94 -21.15 -1.51
N LEU A 197 -15.05 -22.41 -1.07
CA LEU A 197 -13.92 -23.29 -0.83
C LEU A 197 -13.95 -24.48 -1.80
N GLU A 198 -12.87 -24.67 -2.54
CA GLU A 198 -12.76 -25.74 -3.54
C GLU A 198 -11.39 -26.45 -3.52
N PRO A 199 -11.35 -27.75 -3.86
CA PRO A 199 -10.09 -28.43 -4.14
C PRO A 199 -9.52 -27.96 -5.49
N VAL A 200 -8.21 -27.78 -5.54
CA VAL A 200 -7.49 -27.34 -6.74
C VAL A 200 -6.63 -28.48 -7.29
N ASP A 201 -6.55 -28.62 -8.61
CA ASP A 201 -5.60 -29.56 -9.21
C ASP A 201 -4.16 -29.11 -8.93
N PRO A 202 -3.24 -29.99 -8.52
CA PRO A 202 -1.87 -29.58 -8.21
C PRO A 202 -1.13 -28.89 -9.36
N ALA A 203 -1.46 -29.17 -10.63
CA ALA A 203 -0.90 -28.45 -11.78
C ALA A 203 -1.46 -27.02 -11.89
N ASP A 204 -2.73 -26.82 -11.56
CA ASP A 204 -3.36 -25.49 -11.49
C ASP A 204 -2.82 -24.69 -10.31
N ALA A 205 -2.66 -25.33 -9.14
CA ALA A 205 -2.05 -24.70 -7.97
C ALA A 205 -0.60 -24.26 -8.26
N HIS A 206 0.18 -25.09 -8.97
CA HIS A 206 1.52 -24.72 -9.41
C HIS A 206 1.50 -23.52 -10.37
N ARG A 207 0.58 -23.49 -11.35
CA ARG A 207 0.43 -22.34 -12.24
C ARG A 207 0.10 -21.06 -11.45
N LEU A 208 -0.92 -21.11 -10.60
CA LEU A 208 -1.37 -19.95 -9.83
C LEU A 208 -0.26 -19.35 -8.96
N ILE A 209 0.46 -20.19 -8.21
CA ILE A 209 1.56 -19.69 -7.36
C ILE A 209 2.75 -19.21 -8.20
N ALA A 210 3.15 -19.92 -9.26
CA ALA A 210 4.29 -19.52 -10.07
C ALA A 210 4.03 -18.20 -10.82
N ASP A 211 2.86 -18.09 -11.48
CA ASP A 211 2.45 -16.88 -12.20
C ASP A 211 2.26 -15.71 -11.22
N GLY A 212 1.68 -15.95 -10.04
CA GLY A 212 1.46 -14.91 -9.05
C GLY A 212 2.75 -14.37 -8.43
N LEU A 213 3.72 -15.24 -8.09
CA LEU A 213 5.04 -14.80 -7.63
C LEU A 213 5.75 -13.99 -8.72
N ASP A 214 5.80 -14.51 -9.94
CA ASP A 214 6.42 -13.85 -11.10
C ASP A 214 5.73 -12.54 -11.51
N THR A 215 4.44 -12.37 -11.22
CA THR A 215 3.73 -11.10 -11.41
C THR A 215 4.12 -10.08 -10.33
N THR A 216 4.28 -10.53 -9.09
CA THR A 216 4.68 -9.70 -7.95
C THR A 216 6.12 -9.23 -8.07
N ASP A 217 7.05 -10.14 -8.41
CA ASP A 217 8.48 -9.87 -8.58
C ASP A 217 8.81 -8.86 -9.69
N ARG A 218 7.85 -8.55 -10.58
CA ARG A 218 8.01 -7.56 -11.66
C ARG A 218 7.57 -6.15 -11.27
N LEU A 219 6.93 -5.99 -10.12
CA LEU A 219 6.52 -4.69 -9.60
C LEU A 219 7.73 -4.03 -8.93
N ASP A 220 7.96 -2.75 -9.23
CA ASP A 220 9.08 -2.01 -8.66
C ASP A 220 8.89 -1.77 -7.14
N GLU A 221 7.65 -1.53 -6.71
CA GLU A 221 7.23 -1.35 -5.32
C GLU A 221 5.98 -2.21 -5.07
N ALA A 222 6.19 -3.50 -4.83
CA ALA A 222 5.10 -4.42 -4.55
C ALA A 222 4.57 -4.21 -3.13
N ASP A 223 3.27 -3.90 -2.98
CA ASP A 223 2.60 -3.90 -1.69
C ASP A 223 2.31 -5.35 -1.25
N VAL A 224 3.29 -5.92 -0.53
CA VAL A 224 3.29 -7.30 -0.01
C VAL A 224 3.53 -7.32 1.49
N SER A 225 3.13 -8.42 2.13
CA SER A 225 3.40 -8.63 3.55
C SER A 225 4.91 -8.73 3.85
N GLU A 226 5.29 -8.46 5.10
CA GLU A 226 6.68 -8.66 5.58
C GLU A 226 7.17 -10.12 5.44
N ASP A 227 6.24 -11.08 5.42
CA ASP A 227 6.54 -12.51 5.31
C ASP A 227 6.78 -12.96 3.85
N TYR A 228 6.36 -12.17 2.86
CA TYR A 228 6.52 -12.50 1.44
C TYR A 228 7.97 -12.85 1.08
N ALA A 229 8.88 -11.89 1.28
CA ALA A 229 10.30 -12.05 0.98
C ALA A 229 10.91 -13.20 1.79
N ARG A 230 10.48 -13.36 3.06
CA ARG A 230 10.98 -14.39 3.96
C ARG A 230 10.70 -15.80 3.43
N PHE A 231 9.52 -16.05 2.87
CA PHE A 231 9.10 -17.38 2.41
C PHE A 231 9.19 -17.58 0.89
N HIS A 232 9.58 -16.56 0.13
CA HIS A 232 9.68 -16.59 -1.32
C HIS A 232 10.52 -17.77 -1.87
N ALA A 233 11.78 -17.86 -1.43
CA ALA A 233 12.70 -18.88 -1.94
C ALA A 233 12.28 -20.32 -1.56
N VAL A 234 11.70 -20.53 -0.37
CA VAL A 234 11.17 -21.84 0.04
C VAL A 234 9.93 -22.21 -0.76
N ALA A 235 9.04 -21.25 -1.06
CA ALA A 235 7.87 -21.48 -1.91
C ALA A 235 8.31 -21.96 -3.31
N LEU A 236 9.21 -21.22 -3.97
CA LEU A 236 9.78 -21.64 -5.25
C LEU A 236 10.44 -23.03 -5.18
N THR A 237 11.07 -23.35 -4.05
CA THR A 237 11.71 -24.66 -3.85
C THR A 237 10.69 -25.79 -3.73
N TRP A 238 9.63 -25.59 -2.96
CA TRP A 238 8.60 -26.60 -2.74
C TRP A 238 7.69 -26.78 -3.96
N CYS A 239 7.40 -25.71 -4.70
CA CYS A 239 6.61 -25.76 -5.94
C CYS A 239 7.27 -26.62 -7.02
N ARG A 240 8.60 -26.81 -7.01
CA ARG A 240 9.30 -27.77 -7.90
C ARG A 240 8.87 -29.22 -7.70
N ALA A 241 8.22 -29.57 -6.59
CA ALA A 241 7.67 -30.90 -6.34
C ALA A 241 6.25 -31.09 -6.90
N LEU A 242 5.58 -30.01 -7.32
CA LEU A 242 4.29 -30.09 -8.00
C LEU A 242 4.47 -30.62 -9.44
N PRO A 243 3.40 -31.15 -10.07
CA PRO A 243 3.40 -31.48 -11.50
C PRO A 243 3.75 -30.27 -12.38
N GLU A 244 4.08 -30.48 -13.65
CA GLU A 244 4.23 -29.36 -14.60
C GLU A 244 2.99 -28.44 -14.52
N PRO A 245 3.20 -27.11 -14.43
CA PRO A 245 2.09 -26.17 -14.27
C PRO A 245 1.15 -26.30 -15.45
N SER A 246 -0.16 -26.14 -15.18
CA SER A 246 -1.15 -26.17 -16.25
C SER A 246 -0.89 -25.04 -17.25
N LEU A 247 -1.36 -25.22 -18.48
CA LEU A 247 -1.21 -24.18 -19.49
C LEU A 247 -2.23 -23.07 -19.23
N VAL A 248 -1.78 -21.82 -19.27
CA VAL A 248 -2.68 -20.66 -19.32
C VAL A 248 -3.51 -20.78 -20.61
N PRO A 249 -4.85 -20.79 -20.53
CA PRO A 249 -5.69 -20.76 -21.71
C PRO A 249 -5.38 -19.53 -22.56
N GLU A 250 -5.34 -19.70 -23.89
CA GLU A 250 -5.18 -18.57 -24.80
C GLU A 250 -6.40 -17.65 -24.69
N VAL A 251 -6.16 -16.40 -24.29
CA VAL A 251 -7.21 -15.39 -24.17
C VAL A 251 -7.45 -14.77 -25.54
N ALA A 252 -8.70 -14.86 -26.02
CA ALA A 252 -9.07 -14.25 -27.29
C ALA A 252 -9.14 -12.72 -27.15
N GLU A 253 -8.43 -12.00 -28.01
CA GLU A 253 -8.53 -10.55 -28.07
C GLU A 253 -9.92 -10.11 -28.55
N TRP A 254 -10.51 -9.16 -27.83
CA TRP A 254 -11.81 -8.59 -28.19
C TRP A 254 -11.63 -7.54 -29.27
N SER A 255 -12.38 -7.67 -30.36
CA SER A 255 -12.45 -6.68 -31.43
C SER A 255 -13.20 -5.41 -30.97
N ASP A 256 -12.91 -4.27 -31.62
CA ASP A 256 -13.62 -3.00 -31.35
C ASP A 256 -15.15 -3.13 -31.47
N THR A 257 -15.61 -4.02 -32.36
CA THR A 257 -17.04 -4.30 -32.53
C THR A 257 -17.63 -5.03 -31.32
N GLU A 258 -16.90 -5.99 -30.75
CA GLU A 258 -17.33 -6.70 -29.54
C GLU A 258 -17.34 -5.77 -28.33
N ARG A 259 -16.29 -4.96 -28.18
CA ARG A 259 -16.18 -3.95 -27.12
C ARG A 259 -17.34 -2.96 -27.18
N ALA A 260 -17.56 -2.33 -28.34
CA ALA A 260 -18.66 -1.39 -28.53
C ALA A 260 -20.04 -2.03 -28.33
N ALA A 261 -20.23 -3.27 -28.76
CA ALA A 261 -21.50 -3.98 -28.58
C ALA A 261 -21.83 -4.26 -27.11
N VAL A 262 -20.82 -4.47 -26.26
CA VAL A 262 -21.03 -4.68 -24.82
C VAL A 262 -21.32 -3.37 -24.11
N VAL A 263 -20.57 -2.31 -24.40
CA VAL A 263 -20.83 -0.97 -23.85
C VAL A 263 -22.25 -0.50 -24.21
N GLU A 264 -22.73 -0.76 -25.42
CA GLU A 264 -24.12 -0.44 -25.78
C GLU A 264 -25.16 -1.31 -25.08
N GLN A 265 -24.85 -2.58 -24.81
CA GLN A 265 -25.76 -3.42 -24.01
C GLN A 265 -25.89 -2.86 -22.58
N PHE A 266 -24.78 -2.41 -22.01
CA PHE A 266 -24.76 -1.75 -20.71
C PHE A 266 -25.53 -0.42 -20.74
N ALA A 267 -25.21 0.49 -21.68
CA ALA A 267 -25.86 1.80 -21.77
C ALA A 267 -27.39 1.73 -21.97
N VAL A 268 -27.88 0.68 -22.64
CA VAL A 268 -29.34 0.43 -22.75
C VAL A 268 -29.94 -0.12 -21.46
N ALA A 269 -29.17 -0.87 -20.68
CA ALA A 269 -29.63 -1.56 -19.48
C ALA A 269 -29.47 -0.75 -18.18
N SER A 270 -28.52 0.21 -18.13
CA SER A 270 -28.18 0.98 -16.93
C SER A 270 -29.36 1.81 -16.43
N GLY A 271 -30.17 2.37 -17.35
CA GLY A 271 -31.21 3.34 -17.02
C GLY A 271 -30.70 4.77 -16.78
N GLU A 272 -29.37 4.95 -16.87
CA GLU A 272 -28.67 6.23 -16.72
C GLU A 272 -28.61 7.01 -18.04
N ASP A 273 -28.00 8.21 -18.00
CA ASP A 273 -27.72 8.97 -19.22
C ASP A 273 -26.88 8.14 -20.19
N ALA A 274 -27.32 8.07 -21.44
CA ALA A 274 -26.75 7.14 -22.41
C ALA A 274 -25.33 7.53 -22.84
N ASP A 275 -24.98 8.82 -22.82
CA ASP A 275 -23.66 9.29 -23.22
C ASP A 275 -22.67 9.06 -22.06
N ALA A 276 -23.04 9.41 -20.83
CA ALA A 276 -22.26 9.10 -19.64
C ALA A 276 -22.05 7.58 -19.44
N ALA A 277 -23.10 6.77 -19.61
CA ALA A 277 -23.02 5.30 -19.51
C ALA A 277 -22.09 4.68 -20.56
N ARG A 278 -21.97 5.29 -21.75
CA ARG A 278 -21.01 4.83 -22.77
C ARG A 278 -19.57 5.20 -22.39
N ALA A 279 -19.36 6.41 -21.89
CA ALA A 279 -18.03 6.89 -21.51
C ALA A 279 -17.47 6.03 -20.36
N ILE A 280 -18.16 6.04 -19.21
CA ILE A 280 -17.71 5.33 -18.00
C ILE A 280 -17.75 3.80 -18.21
N GLY A 281 -18.79 3.27 -18.88
CA GLY A 281 -18.85 1.85 -19.22
C GLY A 281 -17.75 1.39 -20.19
N GLY A 282 -17.25 2.31 -21.02
CA GLY A 282 -16.07 2.08 -21.85
C GLY A 282 -14.79 1.94 -21.03
N LEU A 283 -14.59 2.84 -20.06
CA LEU A 283 -13.44 2.82 -19.15
C LEU A 283 -13.47 1.58 -18.23
N LEU A 284 -14.63 1.21 -17.70
CA LEU A 284 -14.80 -0.02 -16.90
C LEU A 284 -14.45 -1.28 -17.70
N LEU A 285 -14.86 -1.35 -18.97
CA LEU A 285 -14.48 -2.44 -19.86
C LEU A 285 -12.98 -2.43 -20.16
N GLU A 286 -12.39 -1.25 -20.39
CA GLU A 286 -10.95 -1.11 -20.60
C GLU A 286 -10.15 -1.58 -19.38
N HIS A 287 -10.53 -1.14 -18.19
CA HIS A 287 -9.98 -1.61 -16.93
C HIS A 287 -10.04 -3.13 -16.83
N GLY A 288 -11.21 -3.72 -17.08
CA GLY A 288 -11.39 -5.17 -17.07
C GLY A 288 -10.55 -5.91 -18.10
N LEU A 289 -10.39 -5.37 -19.31
CA LEU A 289 -9.52 -5.95 -20.35
C LEU A 289 -8.03 -5.87 -19.97
N ARG A 290 -7.64 -4.86 -19.19
CA ARG A 290 -6.29 -4.70 -18.68
C ARG A 290 -5.99 -5.68 -17.53
N THR A 291 -6.89 -5.79 -16.57
CA THR A 291 -6.66 -6.52 -15.31
C THR A 291 -7.04 -7.99 -15.36
N ASP A 292 -8.14 -8.34 -16.03
CA ASP A 292 -8.62 -9.72 -16.18
C ASP A 292 -9.07 -9.96 -17.64
N PRO A 293 -8.11 -10.09 -18.58
CA PRO A 293 -8.44 -10.25 -19.99
C PRO A 293 -9.22 -11.54 -20.28
N ALA A 294 -9.12 -12.55 -19.40
CA ALA A 294 -9.87 -13.80 -19.52
C ALA A 294 -11.36 -13.61 -19.21
N ASN A 295 -11.68 -12.75 -18.23
CA ASN A 295 -13.06 -12.37 -17.88
C ASN A 295 -13.19 -10.84 -17.71
N PRO A 296 -13.16 -10.06 -18.81
CA PRO A 296 -13.11 -8.59 -18.70
C PRO A 296 -14.32 -7.99 -17.97
N LEU A 297 -15.47 -8.65 -18.07
CA LEU A 297 -16.74 -8.24 -17.44
C LEU A 297 -16.94 -8.78 -16.03
N ARG A 298 -15.95 -9.51 -15.46
CA ARG A 298 -15.98 -9.93 -14.05
C ARG A 298 -16.17 -8.71 -13.17
N VAL A 299 -17.05 -8.80 -12.19
CA VAL A 299 -17.33 -7.71 -11.26
C VAL A 299 -17.07 -8.16 -9.83
N GLY A 300 -16.42 -7.29 -9.07
CA GLY A 300 -16.17 -7.47 -7.66
C GLY A 300 -15.86 -6.14 -6.98
N PRO A 301 -15.99 -6.06 -5.65
CA PRO A 301 -15.77 -4.84 -4.90
C PRO A 301 -14.37 -4.26 -5.14
N GLU A 302 -13.33 -5.08 -4.99
CA GLU A 302 -11.94 -4.64 -5.08
C GLU A 302 -11.59 -4.23 -6.51
N LYS A 303 -12.12 -4.95 -7.50
CA LYS A 303 -11.92 -4.57 -8.91
C LYS A 303 -12.53 -3.20 -9.23
N LEU A 304 -13.67 -2.86 -8.64
CA LEU A 304 -14.28 -1.54 -8.81
C LEU A 304 -13.56 -0.47 -7.99
N ALA A 305 -13.08 -0.78 -6.79
CA ALA A 305 -12.22 0.12 -6.02
C ALA A 305 -10.97 0.53 -6.83
N ARG A 306 -10.26 -0.45 -7.42
CA ARG A 306 -9.09 -0.17 -8.27
C ARG A 306 -9.40 0.64 -9.52
N PHE A 307 -10.62 0.52 -10.05
CA PHE A 307 -11.06 1.36 -11.15
C PHE A 307 -11.22 2.83 -10.70
N LEU A 308 -11.83 3.06 -9.54
CA LEU A 308 -11.99 4.40 -8.96
C LEU A 308 -10.64 5.03 -8.59
N GLU A 309 -9.73 4.26 -7.97
CA GLU A 309 -8.35 4.68 -7.73
C GLU A 309 -7.64 5.08 -9.04
N GLY A 310 -7.86 4.31 -10.11
CA GLY A 310 -7.31 4.63 -11.43
C GLY A 310 -7.89 5.90 -12.05
N LEU A 311 -9.14 6.25 -11.75
CA LEU A 311 -9.72 7.54 -12.17
C LEU A 311 -9.05 8.70 -11.41
N LEU A 312 -8.92 8.59 -10.08
CA LEU A 312 -8.24 9.60 -9.25
C LEU A 312 -6.75 9.77 -9.61
N GLY A 313 -6.09 8.66 -9.94
CA GLY A 313 -4.69 8.62 -10.36
C GLY A 313 -4.42 9.05 -11.80
N GLU A 314 -5.42 9.59 -12.51
CA GLU A 314 -5.36 9.96 -13.94
C GLU A 314 -4.92 8.81 -14.87
N GLU A 315 -5.11 7.54 -14.46
CA GLU A 315 -4.89 6.38 -15.35
C GLU A 315 -5.93 6.37 -16.48
N TYR A 316 -7.14 6.86 -16.16
CA TYR A 316 -8.26 6.99 -17.08
C TYR A 316 -8.63 8.46 -17.28
N GLU A 317 -8.76 8.87 -18.54
CA GLU A 317 -9.25 10.21 -18.88
C GLU A 317 -10.78 10.20 -18.93
N LEU A 318 -11.42 10.94 -18.01
CA LEU A 318 -12.87 11.20 -18.02
C LEU A 318 -13.13 12.69 -18.28
N ASP A 319 -14.07 12.99 -19.17
CA ASP A 319 -14.48 14.37 -19.42
C ASP A 319 -15.29 14.92 -18.23
N ALA A 320 -15.06 16.17 -17.84
CA ALA A 320 -15.73 16.82 -16.71
C ALA A 320 -17.27 16.85 -16.81
N GLU A 321 -17.84 16.69 -18.01
CA GLU A 321 -19.29 16.56 -18.19
C GLU A 321 -19.87 15.22 -17.70
N HIS A 322 -19.02 14.27 -17.30
CA HIS A 322 -19.40 12.93 -16.87
C HIS A 322 -18.98 12.62 -15.41
N GLU A 323 -18.27 13.51 -14.73
CA GLU A 323 -17.82 13.34 -13.34
C GLU A 323 -19.01 13.11 -12.38
N GLU A 324 -20.05 13.95 -12.46
CA GLU A 324 -21.28 13.78 -11.65
C GLU A 324 -22.03 12.46 -11.92
N ALA A 325 -21.69 11.76 -13.02
CA ALA A 325 -22.31 10.50 -13.40
C ALA A 325 -21.52 9.26 -12.96
N VAL A 326 -20.32 9.41 -12.37
CA VAL A 326 -19.48 8.28 -11.93
C VAL A 326 -20.22 7.38 -10.96
N GLU A 327 -20.70 7.94 -9.84
CA GLU A 327 -21.42 7.17 -8.80
C GLU A 327 -22.63 6.39 -9.36
N PRO A 328 -23.63 7.04 -10.00
CA PRO A 328 -24.80 6.30 -10.49
C PRO A 328 -24.47 5.28 -11.59
N VAL A 329 -23.50 5.57 -12.46
CA VAL A 329 -23.14 4.66 -13.56
C VAL A 329 -22.32 3.46 -13.06
N VAL A 330 -21.41 3.64 -12.10
CA VAL A 330 -20.63 2.54 -11.50
C VAL A 330 -21.55 1.60 -10.72
N LEU A 331 -22.50 2.13 -9.95
CA LEU A 331 -23.52 1.30 -9.29
C LEU A 331 -24.39 0.54 -10.30
N ALA A 332 -24.81 1.18 -11.38
CA ALA A 332 -25.55 0.52 -12.45
C ALA A 332 -24.73 -0.58 -13.14
N TRP A 333 -23.42 -0.37 -13.31
CA TRP A 333 -22.50 -1.37 -13.84
C TRP A 333 -22.38 -2.57 -12.90
N ALA A 334 -22.19 -2.32 -11.60
CA ALA A 334 -22.13 -3.37 -10.58
C ALA A 334 -23.36 -4.29 -10.65
N GLN A 335 -24.57 -3.69 -10.67
CA GLN A 335 -25.83 -4.42 -10.80
C GLN A 335 -25.95 -5.20 -12.11
N TRP A 336 -25.63 -4.55 -13.23
CA TRP A 336 -25.74 -5.15 -14.55
C TRP A 336 -24.80 -6.33 -14.73
N ALA A 337 -23.55 -6.18 -14.29
CA ALA A 337 -22.54 -7.23 -14.35
C ALA A 337 -22.87 -8.38 -13.37
N ALA A 338 -23.29 -8.09 -12.14
CA ALA A 338 -23.69 -9.10 -11.16
C ALA A 338 -24.83 -9.98 -11.69
N GLY A 339 -25.85 -9.37 -12.31
CA GLY A 339 -26.97 -10.08 -12.93
C GLY A 339 -26.54 -10.94 -14.13
N ARG A 340 -25.49 -10.53 -14.86
CA ARG A 340 -24.93 -11.28 -15.99
C ARG A 340 -24.12 -12.49 -15.52
N GLU A 341 -23.35 -12.36 -14.44
CA GLU A 341 -22.58 -13.46 -13.83
C GLU A 341 -23.48 -14.43 -13.06
N GLY A 342 -24.67 -13.98 -12.66
CA GLY A 342 -25.63 -14.79 -11.92
C GLY A 342 -25.28 -14.87 -10.43
N LEU A 343 -24.71 -13.79 -9.88
CA LEU A 343 -24.47 -13.64 -8.44
C LEU A 343 -25.79 -13.75 -7.66
N THR A 344 -25.71 -14.19 -6.41
CA THR A 344 -26.90 -14.28 -5.55
C THR A 344 -27.38 -12.89 -5.14
N GLU A 345 -28.62 -12.80 -4.64
CA GLU A 345 -29.14 -11.53 -4.11
C GLU A 345 -28.27 -11.02 -2.95
N THR A 346 -27.79 -11.93 -2.09
CA THR A 346 -26.87 -11.60 -0.97
C THR A 346 -25.54 -11.06 -1.49
N ALA A 347 -24.90 -11.73 -2.46
CA ALA A 347 -23.65 -11.27 -3.06
C ALA A 347 -23.80 -9.95 -3.81
N THR A 348 -24.93 -9.75 -4.50
CA THR A 348 -25.22 -8.49 -5.19
C THR A 348 -25.38 -7.35 -4.19
N ALA A 349 -26.11 -7.56 -3.10
CA ALA A 349 -26.30 -6.54 -2.07
C ALA A 349 -24.98 -6.18 -1.36
N ALA A 350 -24.14 -7.16 -1.04
CA ALA A 350 -22.82 -6.92 -0.45
C ALA A 350 -21.88 -6.17 -1.41
N LEU A 351 -21.94 -6.48 -2.71
CA LEU A 351 -21.21 -5.73 -3.74
C LEU A 351 -21.67 -4.27 -3.81
N GLU A 352 -22.99 -4.02 -3.85
CA GLU A 352 -23.53 -2.67 -3.88
C GLU A 352 -23.15 -1.85 -2.63
N GLU A 353 -23.18 -2.47 -1.45
CA GLU A 353 -22.79 -1.83 -0.19
C GLU A 353 -21.30 -1.43 -0.21
N ALA A 354 -20.41 -2.35 -0.57
CA ALA A 354 -18.98 -2.06 -0.65
C ALA A 354 -18.65 -1.00 -1.72
N VAL A 355 -19.27 -1.10 -2.90
CA VAL A 355 -19.06 -0.10 -3.97
C VAL A 355 -19.58 1.28 -3.57
N ALA A 356 -20.68 1.36 -2.82
CA ALA A 356 -21.18 2.63 -2.32
C ALA A 356 -20.25 3.25 -1.27
N GLU A 357 -19.56 2.44 -0.45
CA GLU A 357 -18.53 2.91 0.48
C GLU A 357 -17.33 3.50 -0.28
N TYR A 358 -16.79 2.77 -1.26
CA TYR A 358 -15.68 3.25 -2.10
C TYR A 358 -16.04 4.49 -2.92
N LEU A 359 -17.30 4.62 -3.36
CA LEU A 359 -17.77 5.84 -4.03
C LEU A 359 -17.88 7.03 -3.07
N GLY A 360 -18.18 6.78 -1.79
CA GLY A 360 -18.10 7.80 -0.75
C GLY A 360 -16.68 8.32 -0.60
N GLU A 361 -15.70 7.42 -0.47
CA GLU A 361 -14.27 7.77 -0.41
C GLU A 361 -13.79 8.48 -1.69
N TYR A 362 -14.17 7.97 -2.87
CA TYR A 362 -13.87 8.59 -4.16
C TYR A 362 -14.36 10.04 -4.21
N ASN A 363 -15.60 10.29 -3.79
CA ASN A 363 -16.17 11.64 -3.77
C ASN A 363 -15.49 12.55 -2.72
N ASP A 364 -15.04 12.00 -1.59
CA ASP A 364 -14.34 12.74 -0.53
C ASP A 364 -12.85 13.03 -0.87
N GLU A 365 -12.24 12.23 -1.75
CA GLU A 365 -10.87 12.42 -2.26
C GLU A 365 -10.83 13.29 -3.53
N ASP A 366 -11.91 13.33 -4.32
CA ASP A 366 -12.11 14.31 -5.39
C ASP A 366 -12.24 15.75 -4.84
N ASP A 367 -12.48 15.91 -3.52
CA ASP A 367 -12.17 17.16 -2.81
C ASP A 367 -10.63 17.34 -2.76
N SER A 368 -10.05 17.68 -3.92
CA SER A 368 -8.67 18.15 -4.03
C SER A 368 -8.39 19.13 -2.88
N PRO A 369 -7.18 19.16 -2.29
CA PRO A 369 -6.83 20.20 -1.32
C PRO A 369 -7.19 21.60 -1.84
N LEU A 370 -7.15 21.81 -3.15
CA LEU A 370 -7.63 23.01 -3.82
C LEU A 370 -9.14 23.25 -3.61
N GLU A 371 -10.01 22.28 -3.80
CA GLU A 371 -11.46 22.43 -3.57
C GLU A 371 -11.77 22.77 -2.11
N ARG A 372 -11.07 22.16 -1.14
CA ARG A 372 -11.23 22.53 0.28
C ARG A 372 -10.78 23.96 0.58
N TYR A 373 -9.74 24.44 -0.13
CA TYR A 373 -9.38 25.85 -0.08
C TYR A 373 -10.35 26.76 -0.81
N PHE A 374 -11.33 26.27 -1.58
CA PHE A 374 -12.21 27.08 -2.42
C PHE A 374 -13.71 26.75 -2.30
N GLY A 375 -14.12 25.85 -1.40
CA GLY A 375 -15.50 25.36 -1.29
C GLY A 375 -16.55 26.44 -0.99
N ASP A 376 -16.11 27.62 -0.52
CA ASP A 376 -16.92 28.80 -0.23
C ASP A 376 -16.96 29.84 -1.38
N VAL A 377 -16.21 29.66 -2.47
CA VAL A 377 -16.03 30.66 -3.54
C VAL A 377 -16.60 30.19 -4.88
N GLY A 378 -17.27 31.09 -5.61
CA GLY A 378 -17.73 30.81 -6.98
C GLY A 378 -16.62 31.03 -8.03
N ASP A 379 -16.99 30.99 -9.33
CA ASP A 379 -16.05 31.15 -10.47
C ASP A 379 -15.10 32.37 -10.31
N LEU A 380 -13.83 32.09 -10.00
CA LEU A 380 -12.72 33.04 -10.01
C LEU A 380 -11.93 32.96 -11.32
N SER A 381 -11.28 34.04 -11.74
CA SER A 381 -10.31 33.97 -12.84
C SER A 381 -9.04 33.21 -12.40
N PRO A 382 -8.25 32.63 -13.32
CA PRO A 382 -7.03 31.89 -12.95
C PRO A 382 -6.02 32.70 -12.12
N SER A 383 -5.95 34.01 -12.31
CA SER A 383 -5.09 34.89 -11.50
C SER A 383 -5.64 35.15 -10.11
N GLU A 384 -6.97 35.23 -9.96
CA GLU A 384 -7.61 35.40 -8.65
C GLU A 384 -7.56 34.09 -7.84
N LEU A 385 -7.69 32.94 -8.52
CA LEU A 385 -7.51 31.63 -7.90
C LEU A 385 -6.09 31.46 -7.35
N ALA A 386 -5.06 31.82 -8.13
CA ALA A 386 -3.67 31.69 -7.71
C ALA A 386 -3.34 32.57 -6.48
N ASP A 387 -3.80 33.82 -6.47
CA ASP A 387 -3.58 34.74 -5.35
C ASP A 387 -4.35 34.30 -4.10
N ALA A 388 -5.60 33.85 -4.26
CA ALA A 388 -6.41 33.33 -3.17
C ALA A 388 -5.84 32.01 -2.60
N LEU A 389 -5.28 31.14 -3.45
CA LEU A 389 -4.63 29.90 -2.99
C LEU A 389 -3.40 30.21 -2.14
N GLU A 390 -2.51 31.08 -2.65
CA GLU A 390 -1.29 31.48 -1.93
C GLU A 390 -1.64 32.07 -0.56
N ARG A 391 -2.64 32.94 -0.53
CA ARG A 391 -3.16 33.57 0.68
C ARG A 391 -3.76 32.56 1.66
N ARG A 392 -4.63 31.66 1.19
CA ARG A 392 -5.32 30.68 2.05
C ARG A 392 -4.38 29.60 2.57
N MET A 393 -3.44 29.12 1.77
CA MET A 393 -2.37 28.21 2.21
C MET A 393 -1.42 28.89 3.21
N PHE A 394 -1.20 30.20 3.07
CA PHE A 394 -0.45 30.95 4.08
C PHE A 394 -1.24 31.07 5.39
N ALA A 395 -2.55 31.31 5.33
CA ALA A 395 -3.41 31.40 6.52
C ALA A 395 -3.49 30.05 7.24
N VAL A 396 -3.79 28.99 6.50
CA VAL A 396 -4.00 27.62 6.97
C VAL A 396 -3.08 26.70 6.16
N PRO A 397 -1.93 26.26 6.71
CA PRO A 397 -0.93 25.50 5.94
C PRO A 397 -1.15 23.98 5.98
N SER A 398 -1.99 23.49 6.89
CA SER A 398 -2.36 22.08 7.06
C SER A 398 -3.87 21.96 7.16
N LEU A 399 -4.43 20.92 6.56
CA LEU A 399 -5.85 20.56 6.68
C LEU A 399 -6.09 19.50 7.75
N THR A 400 -5.02 18.92 8.30
CA THR A 400 -5.11 17.92 9.37
C THR A 400 -4.72 18.51 10.73
N ALA A 401 -5.40 18.05 11.77
CA ALA A 401 -5.15 18.38 13.17
C ALA A 401 -5.13 17.12 14.05
N GLU A 402 -4.22 17.05 15.01
CA GLU A 402 -4.23 16.04 16.07
C GLU A 402 -5.27 16.42 17.14
N ILE A 403 -6.35 15.66 17.25
CA ILE A 403 -7.39 15.84 18.27
C ILE A 403 -7.43 14.62 19.18
N GLY A 404 -6.69 14.69 20.29
CA GLY A 404 -6.54 13.55 21.21
C GLY A 404 -5.45 12.60 20.72
N ASP A 405 -5.82 11.35 20.41
CA ASP A 405 -4.92 10.33 19.86
C ASP A 405 -5.20 10.04 18.37
N GLU A 406 -6.01 10.87 17.71
CA GLU A 406 -6.46 10.70 16.32
C GLU A 406 -6.06 11.92 15.46
N GLU A 407 -5.58 11.66 14.26
CA GLU A 407 -5.38 12.68 13.22
C GLU A 407 -6.70 12.85 12.47
N VAL A 408 -7.22 14.08 12.44
CA VAL A 408 -8.52 14.41 11.86
C VAL A 408 -8.34 15.42 10.74
N ASP A 409 -8.94 15.15 9.60
CA ASP A 409 -9.02 16.07 8.47
C ASP A 409 -10.18 17.06 8.67
N LEU A 410 -9.92 18.35 8.42
CA LEU A 410 -10.84 19.45 8.74
C LEU A 410 -11.03 20.37 7.53
N ASP A 411 -12.28 20.76 7.28
CA ASP A 411 -12.64 21.70 6.22
C ASP A 411 -12.36 23.15 6.65
N PRO A 412 -11.37 23.84 6.04
CA PRO A 412 -11.04 25.21 6.39
C PRO A 412 -12.07 26.24 5.90
N ALA A 413 -13.01 25.87 5.02
CA ALA A 413 -14.12 26.73 4.63
C ALA A 413 -15.17 26.88 5.74
N ASP A 414 -15.28 25.89 6.65
CA ASP A 414 -16.08 25.99 7.87
C ASP A 414 -15.32 26.78 8.95
N PRO A 415 -15.87 27.91 9.46
CA PRO A 415 -15.19 28.73 10.47
C PRO A 415 -14.91 28.02 11.80
N GLU A 416 -15.74 27.06 12.21
CA GLU A 416 -15.53 26.30 13.45
C GLU A 416 -14.37 25.30 13.30
N GLN A 417 -14.29 24.64 12.14
CA GLN A 417 -13.21 23.70 11.82
C GLN A 417 -11.89 24.41 11.52
N ARG A 418 -11.93 25.55 10.81
CA ARG A 418 -10.76 26.42 10.64
C ARG A 418 -10.20 26.89 11.98
N ARG A 419 -11.05 27.22 12.95
CA ARG A 419 -10.59 27.56 14.30
C ARG A 419 -9.93 26.36 15.01
N ALA A 420 -10.40 25.14 14.79
CA ALA A 420 -9.76 23.95 15.33
C ALA A 420 -8.35 23.74 14.74
N LEU A 421 -8.16 24.00 13.43
CA LEU A 421 -6.84 23.99 12.80
C LEU A 421 -5.88 25.02 13.42
N VAL A 422 -6.37 26.24 13.72
CA VAL A 422 -5.57 27.27 14.41
C VAL A 422 -5.14 26.83 15.81
N ILE A 423 -6.04 26.18 16.55
CA ILE A 423 -5.74 25.69 17.90
C ILE A 423 -4.70 24.55 17.85
N ALA A 424 -4.79 23.67 16.85
CA ALA A 424 -3.85 22.57 16.68
C ALA A 424 -2.44 23.03 16.27
N GLU A 425 -2.34 24.13 15.51
CA GLU A 425 -1.05 24.73 15.12
C GLU A 425 -0.36 25.48 16.27
N ALA A 426 -1.11 25.88 17.30
CA ALA A 426 -0.62 26.70 18.39
C ALA A 426 0.25 25.92 19.39
N ASP A 427 1.14 26.64 20.10
CA ASP A 427 1.90 26.05 21.19
C ASP A 427 0.96 25.70 22.38
N GLU A 428 1.20 24.57 23.05
CA GLU A 428 0.38 24.11 24.20
C GLU A 428 0.27 25.14 25.34
N ASP A 429 1.25 26.05 25.44
CA ASP A 429 1.34 27.10 26.46
C ASP A 429 0.77 28.46 25.98
N GLU A 430 0.22 28.56 24.77
CA GLU A 430 -0.31 29.82 24.21
C GLU A 430 -1.56 30.30 24.96
N GLU A 431 -1.61 31.60 25.28
CA GLU A 431 -2.69 32.18 26.07
C GLU A 431 -4.00 32.24 25.26
N GLU A 432 -5.14 31.97 25.91
CA GLU A 432 -6.46 31.92 25.25
C GLU A 432 -6.79 33.21 24.48
N GLU A 433 -6.38 34.37 25.00
CA GLU A 433 -6.53 35.67 24.35
C GLU A 433 -5.71 35.76 23.05
N ARG A 434 -4.49 35.22 23.04
CA ARG A 434 -3.63 35.21 21.85
C ARG A 434 -4.14 34.24 20.79
N LEU A 435 -4.70 33.10 21.19
CA LEU A 435 -5.37 32.16 20.26
C LEU A 435 -6.56 32.82 19.56
N VAL A 436 -7.35 33.63 20.27
CA VAL A 436 -8.47 34.37 19.66
C VAL A 436 -7.97 35.39 18.65
N LEU A 437 -6.88 36.11 18.95
CA LEU A 437 -6.26 37.04 18.00
C LEU A 437 -5.69 36.31 16.77
N ARG A 438 -5.04 35.18 16.97
CA ARG A 438 -4.51 34.33 15.88
C ARG A 438 -5.62 33.84 14.96
N ALA A 439 -6.70 33.29 15.53
CA ALA A 439 -7.88 32.87 14.76
C ALA A 439 -8.48 34.05 13.98
N THR A 440 -8.53 35.24 14.57
CA THR A 440 -9.00 36.46 13.90
C THR A 440 -8.10 36.83 12.72
N VAL A 441 -6.78 36.78 12.87
CA VAL A 441 -5.84 37.04 11.76
C VAL A 441 -5.97 35.99 10.67
N VAL A 442 -6.17 34.70 11.02
CA VAL A 442 -6.44 33.64 10.04
C VAL A 442 -7.72 33.90 9.27
N ASP A 443 -8.80 34.31 9.93
CA ASP A 443 -10.06 34.67 9.26
C ASP A 443 -9.88 35.89 8.33
N GLN A 444 -9.19 36.94 8.78
CA GLN A 444 -8.90 38.11 7.95
C GLN A 444 -8.09 37.74 6.70
N LEU A 445 -7.08 36.89 6.88
CA LEU A 445 -6.30 36.37 5.76
C LEU A 445 -7.12 35.42 4.90
N TRP A 446 -8.06 34.63 5.43
CA TRP A 446 -8.91 33.71 4.68
C TRP A 446 -9.97 34.41 3.81
N ASP A 447 -10.55 35.50 4.33
CA ASP A 447 -11.61 36.26 3.69
C ASP A 447 -11.07 37.43 2.84
N ASP A 448 -9.76 37.71 2.91
CA ASP A 448 -9.12 38.91 2.34
C ASP A 448 -9.72 40.23 2.88
N GLU A 449 -10.12 40.23 4.15
CA GLU A 449 -10.78 41.35 4.81
C GLU A 449 -10.12 41.63 6.18
N PRO A 450 -9.33 42.72 6.33
CA PRO A 450 -8.97 43.70 5.31
C PRO A 450 -7.88 43.20 4.34
N VAL A 451 -7.94 43.63 3.08
CA VAL A 451 -6.94 43.32 2.04
C VAL A 451 -5.52 43.74 2.43
N GLU A 452 -5.40 44.75 3.30
CA GLU A 452 -4.13 45.23 3.84
C GLU A 452 -3.39 44.15 4.66
N ALA A 453 -4.08 43.16 5.23
CA ALA A 453 -3.47 42.06 5.96
C ALA A 453 -2.63 41.17 5.04
N TRP A 454 -3.19 40.74 3.90
CA TRP A 454 -2.44 39.95 2.91
C TRP A 454 -1.30 40.77 2.29
N GLN A 455 -1.53 42.04 1.98
CA GLN A 455 -0.48 42.93 1.49
C GLN A 455 0.67 43.10 2.49
N ALA A 456 0.38 43.08 3.80
CA ALA A 456 1.40 43.11 4.85
C ALA A 456 2.21 41.81 4.88
N VAL A 457 1.57 40.65 4.74
CA VAL A 457 2.25 39.36 4.59
C VAL A 457 3.19 39.38 3.39
N GLN A 458 2.71 39.77 2.21
CA GLN A 458 3.52 39.82 0.99
C GLN A 458 4.76 40.71 1.17
N ARG A 459 4.63 41.86 1.83
CA ARG A 459 5.77 42.74 2.16
C ARG A 459 6.77 42.06 3.10
N LEU A 460 6.30 41.42 4.16
CA LEU A 460 7.15 40.77 5.16
C LEU A 460 7.85 39.51 4.59
N GLN A 461 7.21 38.81 3.66
CA GLN A 461 7.78 37.68 2.92
C GLN A 461 8.93 38.09 1.97
N GLU A 462 8.98 39.34 1.52
CA GLU A 462 10.16 39.87 0.81
C GLU A 462 11.38 39.99 1.74
N GLY A 463 11.17 39.94 3.06
CA GLY A 463 12.20 39.84 4.10
C GLY A 463 12.69 38.41 4.36
N GLU A 464 13.57 38.23 5.34
CA GLU A 464 14.05 36.90 5.79
C GLU A 464 13.21 36.34 6.96
N LEU A 465 11.96 36.79 7.12
CA LEU A 465 11.07 36.34 8.20
C LEU A 465 10.37 35.03 7.83
N ASP A 466 10.20 34.15 8.80
CA ASP A 466 9.38 32.94 8.62
C ASP A 466 7.88 33.21 8.90
N ARG A 467 7.02 32.24 8.57
CA ARG A 467 5.56 32.38 8.72
C ARG A 467 5.15 32.69 10.16
N VAL A 468 5.81 32.07 11.15
CA VAL A 468 5.47 32.26 12.58
C VAL A 468 5.80 33.70 12.98
N GLU A 469 6.99 34.19 12.60
CA GLU A 469 7.39 35.57 12.85
C GLU A 469 6.47 36.59 12.17
N ILE A 470 5.95 36.29 10.97
CA ILE A 470 4.99 37.14 10.28
C ILE A 470 3.64 37.15 11.01
N PHE A 471 3.13 35.99 11.44
CA PHE A 471 1.90 35.90 12.21
C PHE A 471 1.99 36.67 13.53
N ASP A 472 3.10 36.54 14.26
CA ASP A 472 3.33 37.30 15.49
C ASP A 472 3.23 38.82 15.25
N ARG A 473 3.77 39.32 14.12
CA ARG A 473 3.70 40.74 13.78
C ARG A 473 2.28 41.22 13.48
N LEU A 474 1.48 40.39 12.80
CA LEU A 474 0.07 40.68 12.53
C LEU A 474 -0.77 40.66 13.80
N ILE A 475 -0.54 39.67 14.67
CA ILE A 475 -1.19 39.55 15.97
C ILE A 475 -0.86 40.76 16.85
N ASP A 476 0.42 41.13 16.96
CA ASP A 476 0.86 42.28 17.75
C ASP A 476 0.26 43.61 17.20
N ALA A 477 0.13 43.73 15.88
CA ALA A 477 -0.53 44.88 15.25
C ALA A 477 -2.01 44.95 15.64
N LEU A 478 -2.73 43.84 15.57
CA LEU A 478 -4.14 43.75 15.97
C LEU A 478 -4.30 44.02 17.48
N GLU A 479 -3.47 43.39 18.30
CA GLU A 479 -3.46 43.53 19.76
C GLU A 479 -3.28 44.98 20.20
N SER A 480 -2.38 45.72 19.54
CA SER A 480 -2.08 47.12 19.85
C SER A 480 -3.27 48.08 19.64
N THR A 481 -4.29 47.62 18.91
CA THR A 481 -5.48 48.42 18.54
C THR A 481 -6.74 47.98 19.26
N LEU A 482 -6.65 47.02 20.17
CA LEU A 482 -7.79 46.54 20.95
C LEU A 482 -8.41 47.66 21.80
N LEU A 483 -9.74 47.70 21.79
CA LEU A 483 -10.55 48.58 22.60
C LEU A 483 -11.02 47.84 23.86
N GLU A 484 -11.15 48.55 24.98
CA GLU A 484 -11.66 47.97 26.22
C GLU A 484 -13.13 47.51 26.04
N SER A 485 -13.35 46.22 25.84
CA SER A 485 -14.66 45.57 25.72
C SER A 485 -14.70 44.28 26.54
N GLU A 486 -15.83 44.02 27.23
CA GLU A 486 -16.03 42.83 28.07
C GLU A 486 -16.80 41.70 27.33
N GLU A 487 -17.40 41.97 26.16
CA GLU A 487 -18.35 41.05 25.49
C GLU A 487 -17.89 40.56 24.11
N ALA A 488 -17.01 41.28 23.41
CA ALA A 488 -16.53 40.92 22.07
C ALA A 488 -15.15 41.52 21.79
N LEU A 489 -14.39 40.90 20.88
CA LEU A 489 -13.13 41.44 20.37
C LEU A 489 -13.44 42.68 19.52
N GLU A 490 -13.16 43.87 20.06
CA GLU A 490 -13.32 45.16 19.38
C GLU A 490 -11.95 45.82 19.24
N TYR A 491 -11.66 46.38 18.06
CA TYR A 491 -10.42 47.10 17.77
C TYR A 491 -10.67 48.36 16.95
N ASP A 492 -9.74 49.32 17.01
CA ASP A 492 -9.75 50.52 16.18
C ASP A 492 -9.35 50.16 14.74
N ALA A 493 -10.34 50.01 13.84
CA ALA A 493 -10.11 49.60 12.46
C ALA A 493 -9.18 50.55 11.69
N ASP A 494 -9.31 51.87 11.88
CA ASP A 494 -8.43 52.85 11.21
C ASP A 494 -6.98 52.72 11.74
N GLY A 495 -6.84 52.53 13.06
CA GLY A 495 -5.55 52.27 13.70
C GLY A 495 -4.92 50.93 13.27
N TYR A 496 -5.73 49.89 13.07
CA TYR A 496 -5.26 48.58 12.64
C TYR A 496 -4.76 48.61 11.19
N LEU A 497 -5.48 49.28 10.30
CA LEU A 497 -5.02 49.50 8.91
C LEU A 497 -3.72 50.31 8.86
N GLU A 498 -3.55 51.33 9.71
CA GLU A 498 -2.29 52.08 9.82
C GLU A 498 -1.16 51.18 10.32
N ALA A 499 -1.41 50.35 11.34
CA ALA A 499 -0.43 49.41 11.87
C ALA A 499 0.01 48.36 10.82
N LEU A 500 -0.93 47.77 10.07
CA LEU A 500 -0.63 46.83 8.99
C LEU A 500 0.19 47.47 7.86
N ALA A 501 -0.08 48.74 7.54
CA ALA A 501 0.67 49.48 6.52
C ALA A 501 2.12 49.78 6.94
N GLU A 502 2.39 49.87 8.24
CA GLU A 502 3.73 50.11 8.80
C GLU A 502 4.58 48.83 8.95
N LEU A 503 3.99 47.64 8.78
CA LEU A 503 4.72 46.37 8.77
C LEU A 503 5.59 46.24 7.51
N SER A 504 6.91 46.06 7.72
CA SER A 504 7.94 45.94 6.69
C SER A 504 9.05 44.99 7.07
#